data_AF-A0A3N5WFG8-F1
#
_entry.id   AF-A0A3N5WFG8-F1
#
_cell.length_a   1.000
_cell.length_b   1.000
_cell.length_c   1.000
_cell.angle_alpha   90.00
_cell.angle_beta   90.00
_cell.angle_gamma   90.00
#
_symmetry.space_group_name_H-M   'P 1'
#
loop_
_entity.id
_entity.type
_entity.pdbx_description
1 polymer ?
#
loop_
_entity_poly.entity_id
_entity_poly.type
_entity_poly.pdbx_seq_one_letter_code
_entity_poly.pdbx_strand_id
1 'polypeptide(L)'
;MTLEEKAALCTGASAWTTTPVERLGVPEMIVADGPHGVRRVPDVNSLALGSLPATCFPTASCLASTWDVDLLRKMGEALAEECIALNVDVLLGPGANMKRSPLGGRNFEYYSEDPYLAG
;
A
#
# COMPACT_ATOMS: atom_id res chain seq x y z
N MET A 1 27.66 -2.30 -6.53
CA MET A 1 27.26 -3.27 -5.50
C MET A 1 28.04 -4.56 -5.63
N THR A 2 28.37 -5.20 -4.51
CA THR A 2 28.85 -6.60 -4.47
C THR A 2 27.73 -7.56 -4.85
N LEU A 3 28.04 -8.85 -5.00
CA LEU A 3 27.02 -9.86 -5.30
C LEU A 3 26.06 -10.03 -4.11
N GLU A 4 26.61 -9.98 -2.89
CA GLU A 4 25.88 -10.09 -1.64
C GLU A 4 24.94 -8.90 -1.43
N GLU A 5 25.41 -7.67 -1.69
CA GLU A 5 24.58 -6.46 -1.64
C GLU A 5 23.41 -6.55 -2.64
N LYS A 6 23.65 -7.05 -3.85
CA LYS A 6 22.59 -7.27 -4.86
C LYS A 6 21.57 -8.31 -4.41
N ALA A 7 22.04 -9.42 -3.83
CA ALA A 7 21.16 -10.48 -3.35
C ALA A 7 20.29 -10.01 -2.17
N ALA A 8 20.85 -9.24 -1.25
CA ALA A 8 20.15 -8.74 -0.07
C ALA A 8 19.01 -7.75 -0.42
N LEU A 9 19.14 -7.00 -1.52
CA LEU A 9 18.07 -6.13 -2.04
C LEU A 9 16.82 -6.88 -2.53
N CYS A 10 16.92 -8.20 -2.77
CA CYS A 10 15.78 -9.03 -3.17
C CYS A 10 14.95 -9.52 -1.98
N THR A 11 15.32 -9.15 -0.76
CA THR A 11 14.63 -9.50 0.49
C THR A 11 14.40 -8.27 1.34
N GLY A 12 13.28 -8.22 2.07
CA GLY A 12 13.06 -7.17 3.05
C GLY A 12 14.02 -7.28 4.23
N ALA A 13 14.45 -6.13 4.77
CA ALA A 13 15.21 -6.08 6.02
C ALA A 13 14.31 -6.38 7.22
N SER A 14 13.05 -5.94 7.15
CA SER A 14 11.96 -6.33 8.03
C SER A 14 10.70 -6.66 7.20
N ALA A 15 9.58 -6.91 7.87
CA ALA A 15 8.28 -7.07 7.21
C ALA A 15 7.81 -5.79 6.48
N TRP A 16 8.38 -4.63 6.80
CA TRP A 16 7.93 -3.31 6.32
C TRP A 16 9.04 -2.45 5.72
N THR A 17 10.24 -3.00 5.52
CA THR A 17 11.41 -2.21 5.09
C THR A 17 12.28 -2.92 4.06
N THR A 18 12.92 -2.16 3.16
CA THR A 18 13.90 -2.68 2.20
C THR A 18 15.31 -2.71 2.78
N THR A 19 16.16 -3.62 2.31
CA THR A 19 17.57 -3.65 2.75
C THR A 19 18.34 -2.39 2.31
N PRO A 20 18.94 -1.60 3.23
CA PRO A 20 19.79 -0.47 2.85
C PRO A 20 21.18 -0.93 2.36
N VAL A 21 21.84 -0.09 1.56
CA VAL A 21 23.26 -0.25 1.21
C VAL A 21 24.01 1.04 1.51
N GLU A 22 24.37 1.23 2.78
CA GLU A 22 24.95 2.47 3.31
C GLU A 22 26.20 2.95 2.57
N ARG A 23 27.11 2.01 2.23
CA ARG A 23 28.36 2.30 1.50
C ARG A 23 28.12 2.97 0.14
N LEU A 24 26.93 2.77 -0.45
CA LEU A 24 26.54 3.35 -1.73
C LEU A 24 25.49 4.45 -1.59
N GLY A 25 25.10 4.81 -0.37
CA GLY A 25 24.06 5.80 -0.11
C GLY A 25 22.66 5.35 -0.55
N VAL A 26 22.39 4.04 -0.61
CA VAL A 26 21.03 3.53 -0.87
C VAL A 26 20.30 3.43 0.46
N PRO A 27 19.25 4.24 0.69
CA PRO A 27 18.52 4.24 1.96
C PRO A 27 17.63 3.01 2.11
N GLU A 28 17.24 2.75 3.35
CA GLU A 28 16.10 1.89 3.66
C GLU A 28 14.82 2.62 3.25
N MET A 29 13.90 1.92 2.58
CA MET A 29 12.57 2.41 2.27
C MET A 29 11.55 1.72 3.15
N ILE A 30 10.53 2.47 3.55
CA ILE A 30 9.39 2.01 4.34
C ILE A 30 8.21 1.73 3.41
N VAL A 31 7.62 0.55 3.56
CA VAL A 31 6.35 0.18 2.93
C VAL A 31 5.24 0.06 3.97
N ALA A 32 4.01 0.38 3.60
CA ALA A 32 2.85 0.21 4.47
C ALA A 32 1.60 -0.16 3.66
N ASP A 33 0.69 -0.92 4.28
CA ASP A 33 -0.68 -1.07 3.76
C ASP A 33 -1.42 0.29 3.81
N GLY A 34 -2.51 0.53 3.08
CA GLY A 34 -3.00 -0.29 1.97
C GLY A 34 -4.06 0.45 1.15
N PRO A 35 -4.99 -0.28 0.49
CA PRO A 35 -5.78 0.25 -0.62
C PRO A 35 -6.82 1.32 -0.27
N HIS A 36 -7.16 1.51 1.01
CA HIS A 36 -8.16 2.49 1.46
C HIS A 36 -7.76 3.19 2.78
N GLY A 37 -6.45 3.43 2.97
CA GLY A 37 -5.91 4.15 4.12
C GLY A 37 -4.48 3.72 4.46
N VAL A 38 -3.68 4.64 5.01
CA VAL A 38 -2.28 4.36 5.38
C VAL A 38 -2.24 3.69 6.76
N ARG A 39 -1.75 2.45 6.83
CA ARG A 39 -1.60 1.65 8.04
C ARG A 39 -0.12 1.55 8.43
N ARG A 40 0.45 2.66 8.86
CA ARG A 40 1.82 2.72 9.35
C ARG A 40 1.92 2.15 10.77
N VAL A 41 2.70 1.09 10.96
CA VAL A 41 3.04 0.58 12.30
C VAL A 41 4.08 1.49 12.98
N PRO A 42 3.98 1.76 14.29
CA PRO A 42 5.01 2.52 15.02
C PRO A 42 6.37 1.80 15.06
N ASP A 43 6.35 0.47 15.12
CA ASP A 43 7.55 -0.38 15.11
C ASP A 43 7.56 -1.28 13.87
N VAL A 44 8.55 -1.07 12.99
CA VAL A 44 8.71 -1.80 11.72
C VAL A 44 9.13 -3.26 11.88
N ASN A 45 9.51 -3.67 13.09
CA ASN A 45 9.84 -5.06 13.42
C ASN A 45 8.66 -5.79 14.07
N SER A 46 7.59 -5.07 14.42
CA SER A 46 6.37 -5.64 14.96
C SER A 46 5.38 -5.99 13.85
N LEU A 47 4.85 -7.22 13.92
CA LEU A 47 3.77 -7.69 13.05
C LEU A 47 2.38 -7.28 13.58
N ALA A 48 2.26 -6.91 14.86
CA ALA A 48 0.98 -6.59 15.47
C ALA A 48 1.15 -5.71 16.72
N LEU A 49 0.77 -4.44 16.60
CA LEU A 49 -0.25 -3.75 17.43
C LEU A 49 -0.18 -2.23 17.21
N GLY A 50 -1.35 -1.64 16.92
CA GLY A 50 -1.55 -0.20 16.71
C GLY A 50 -1.03 0.29 15.35
N SER A 51 -1.85 1.02 14.59
CA SER A 51 -1.34 1.90 13.55
C SER A 51 -1.21 3.31 14.12
N LEU A 52 -0.31 4.10 13.54
CA LEU A 52 -0.42 5.54 13.68
C LEU A 52 -1.79 5.99 13.14
N PRO A 53 -2.38 7.06 13.71
CA PRO A 53 -3.65 7.59 13.21
C PRO A 53 -3.54 8.01 11.75
N ALA A 54 -4.53 7.60 10.96
CA ALA A 54 -4.65 7.88 9.53
C ALA A 54 -6.13 7.85 9.12
N THR A 55 -6.46 8.41 7.97
CA THR A 55 -7.83 8.40 7.46
C THR A 55 -8.19 7.01 6.94
N CYS A 56 -9.33 6.49 7.39
CA CYS A 56 -9.92 5.28 6.84
C CYS A 56 -10.93 5.65 5.75
N PHE A 57 -10.54 5.50 4.50
CA PHE A 57 -11.39 5.81 3.34
C PHE A 57 -12.39 4.67 3.06
N PRO A 58 -13.46 4.94 2.29
CA PRO A 58 -14.34 3.89 1.79
C PRO A 58 -13.56 2.83 1.00
N THR A 59 -14.03 1.59 1.06
CA THR A 59 -13.37 0.46 0.39
C THR A 59 -13.53 0.56 -1.14
N ALA A 60 -12.65 -0.10 -1.90
CA ALA A 60 -12.65 -0.04 -3.36
C ALA A 60 -14.00 -0.45 -3.98
N SER A 61 -14.76 -1.36 -3.37
CA SER A 61 -16.11 -1.71 -3.83
C SER A 61 -17.10 -0.54 -3.75
N CYS A 62 -16.99 0.29 -2.71
CA CYS A 62 -17.80 1.49 -2.54
C CYS A 62 -17.34 2.59 -3.51
N LEU A 63 -16.02 2.79 -3.63
CA LEU A 63 -15.44 3.77 -4.54
C LEU A 63 -15.76 3.48 -6.00
N ALA A 64 -15.66 2.22 -6.45
CA ALA A 64 -16.04 1.82 -7.80
C ALA A 64 -17.51 2.13 -8.12
N SER A 65 -18.38 2.09 -7.10
CA SER A 65 -19.81 2.41 -7.25
C SER A 65 -20.05 3.89 -7.55
N THR A 66 -19.06 4.76 -7.39
CA THR A 66 -19.15 6.18 -7.77
C THR A 66 -19.01 6.41 -9.28
N TRP A 67 -18.32 5.51 -9.99
CA TRP A 67 -17.92 5.70 -11.39
C TRP A 67 -17.20 7.04 -11.65
N ASP A 68 -16.53 7.59 -10.64
CA ASP A 68 -15.89 8.91 -10.68
C ASP A 68 -14.38 8.81 -10.52
N VAL A 69 -13.66 8.80 -11.65
CA VAL A 69 -12.19 8.73 -11.71
C VAL A 69 -11.54 9.95 -11.06
N ASP A 70 -12.16 11.13 -11.13
CA ASP A 70 -11.61 12.35 -10.53
C ASP A 70 -11.71 12.32 -9.01
N LEU A 71 -12.78 11.74 -8.47
CA LEU A 71 -12.91 11.47 -7.04
C LEU A 71 -11.87 10.45 -6.54
N LEU A 72 -11.64 9.38 -7.29
CA LEU A 72 -10.60 8.39 -6.95
C LEU A 72 -9.20 9.03 -6.99
N ARG A 73 -8.93 9.93 -7.95
CA ARG A 73 -7.67 10.68 -8.00
C ARG A 73 -7.46 11.54 -6.77
N LYS A 74 -8.49 12.29 -6.34
CA LYS A 74 -8.44 13.11 -5.11
C LYS A 74 -8.17 12.26 -3.86
N MET A 75 -8.77 11.07 -3.79
CA MET A 75 -8.45 10.13 -2.70
C MET A 75 -6.99 9.68 -2.75
N GLY A 76 -6.47 9.39 -3.94
CA GLY A 76 -5.06 9.02 -4.14
C GLY A 76 -4.09 10.13 -3.69
N GLU A 77 -4.42 11.39 -3.98
CA GLU A 77 -3.66 12.56 -3.52
C GLU A 77 -3.65 12.64 -1.98
N ALA A 78 -4.81 12.50 -1.33
CA ALA A 78 -4.91 12.49 0.13
C ALA A 78 -4.14 11.32 0.78
N LEU A 79 -4.18 10.12 0.17
CA LEU A 79 -3.37 8.98 0.62
C LEU A 79 -1.87 9.26 0.52
N ALA A 80 -1.42 9.92 -0.55
CA ALA A 80 -0.01 10.29 -0.72
C ALA A 80 0.44 11.32 0.33
N GLU A 81 -0.41 12.30 0.65
CA GLU A 81 -0.14 13.27 1.73
C GLU A 81 0.02 12.58 3.09
N GLU A 82 -0.82 11.58 3.40
CA GLU A 82 -0.67 10.78 4.63
C GLU A 82 0.59 9.92 4.63
N CYS A 83 0.97 9.33 3.49
CA CYS A 83 2.24 8.61 3.38
C CYS A 83 3.44 9.51 3.71
N ILE A 84 3.46 10.72 3.15
CA ILE A 84 4.51 11.71 3.42
C ILE A 84 4.51 12.09 4.92
N ALA A 85 3.35 12.38 5.49
CA ALA A 85 3.22 12.76 6.89
C ALA A 85 3.67 11.63 7.86
N LEU A 86 3.53 10.36 7.44
CA LEU A 86 3.84 9.18 8.24
C LEU A 86 5.18 8.52 7.88
N ASN A 87 6.00 9.15 7.03
CA ASN A 87 7.28 8.62 6.52
C ASN A 87 7.13 7.21 5.89
N VAL A 88 6.20 7.08 4.95
CA VAL A 88 6.00 5.89 4.12
C VAL A 88 6.42 6.21 2.68
N ASP A 89 7.36 5.43 2.15
CA ASP A 89 7.85 5.61 0.78
C ASP A 89 6.96 4.92 -0.26
N VAL A 90 6.34 3.79 0.11
CA VAL A 90 5.46 3.01 -0.78
C VAL A 90 4.19 2.57 -0.05
N LEU A 91 3.05 2.95 -0.60
CA LEU A 91 1.74 2.43 -0.19
C LEU A 91 1.42 1.15 -0.95
N LEU A 92 1.07 0.08 -0.23
CA LEU A 92 0.72 -1.22 -0.81
C LEU A 92 -0.73 -1.23 -1.30
N GLY A 93 -0.97 -0.59 -2.44
CA GLY A 93 -2.26 -0.56 -3.11
C GLY A 93 -2.18 0.02 -4.53
N PRO A 94 -3.33 0.10 -5.23
CA PRO A 94 -4.62 -0.41 -4.82
C PRO A 94 -4.75 -1.93 -5.01
N GLY A 95 -5.82 -2.52 -4.46
CA GLY A 95 -6.24 -3.88 -4.78
C GLY A 95 -7.13 -3.87 -6.02
N ALA A 96 -6.73 -4.56 -7.09
CA ALA A 96 -7.47 -4.58 -8.35
C ALA A 96 -7.73 -6.00 -8.89
N ASN A 97 -7.75 -7.01 -8.02
CA ASN A 97 -8.16 -8.35 -8.44
C ASN A 97 -9.64 -8.38 -8.84
N MET A 98 -10.00 -9.27 -9.76
CA MET A 98 -11.39 -9.39 -10.23
C MET A 98 -12.26 -10.09 -9.19
N LYS A 99 -13.46 -9.55 -8.99
CA LYS A 99 -14.54 -10.20 -8.22
C LYS A 99 -15.16 -11.35 -9.00
N ARG A 100 -14.35 -12.35 -9.37
CA ARG A 100 -14.75 -13.52 -10.18
C ARG A 100 -15.95 -14.26 -9.57
N SER A 101 -16.02 -14.30 -8.24
CA SER A 101 -17.12 -14.87 -7.48
C SER A 101 -17.45 -13.93 -6.34
N PRO A 102 -18.73 -13.75 -5.98
CA PRO A 102 -19.13 -12.89 -4.87
C PRO A 102 -18.62 -13.39 -3.50
N LEU A 103 -18.21 -14.66 -3.41
CA LEU A 103 -17.73 -15.29 -2.16
C LEU A 103 -16.27 -14.94 -1.80
N GLY A 104 -15.59 -14.13 -2.60
CA GLY A 104 -14.20 -13.73 -2.33
C GLY A 104 -14.08 -12.87 -1.07
N GLY A 105 -13.31 -13.34 -0.07
CA GLY A 105 -13.17 -12.66 1.22
C GLY A 105 -12.52 -11.26 1.14
N ARG A 106 -11.80 -10.96 0.06
CA ARG A 106 -11.17 -9.65 -0.21
C ARG A 106 -11.95 -8.80 -1.23
N ASN A 107 -13.14 -9.22 -1.66
CA ASN A 107 -13.91 -8.49 -2.67
C ASN A 107 -14.28 -7.06 -2.23
N PHE A 108 -14.34 -6.79 -0.92
CA PHE A 108 -14.65 -5.46 -0.41
C PHE A 108 -13.58 -4.41 -0.80
N GLU A 109 -12.31 -4.82 -0.87
CA GLU A 109 -11.15 -3.97 -1.19
C GLU A 109 -10.73 -4.08 -2.67
N TYR A 110 -11.53 -4.73 -3.51
CA TYR A 110 -11.37 -4.74 -4.97
C TYR A 110 -12.46 -3.93 -5.66
N TYR A 111 -12.16 -3.35 -6.83
CA TYR A 111 -13.06 -2.43 -7.52
C TYR A 111 -14.28 -3.12 -8.14
N SER A 112 -14.09 -4.01 -9.10
CA SER A 112 -15.19 -4.54 -9.93
C SER A 112 -14.99 -5.99 -10.37
N GLU A 113 -16.06 -6.59 -10.87
CA GLU A 113 -16.01 -7.81 -11.70
C GLU A 113 -15.76 -7.49 -13.19
N ASP A 114 -16.00 -6.23 -13.59
CA ASP A 114 -15.72 -5.71 -14.93
C ASP A 114 -14.31 -5.12 -15.00
N PRO A 115 -13.47 -5.53 -15.98
CA PRO A 115 -12.09 -5.09 -16.07
C PRO A 115 -11.92 -3.63 -16.53
N TYR A 116 -12.92 -3.04 -17.21
CA TYR A 116 -12.83 -1.64 -17.66
C TYR A 116 -13.05 -0.70 -16.48
N LEU A 117 -14.07 -0.96 -15.65
CA LEU A 117 -14.32 -0.20 -14.42
C LEU A 117 -13.20 -0.37 -13.39
N ALA A 118 -12.56 -1.54 -13.36
CA ALA A 118 -11.49 -1.81 -12.40
C ALA A 118 -10.12 -1.20 -12.79
N GLY A 119 -9.94 -0.77 -14.04
CA GLY A 119 -8.67 -0.30 -14.61
C GLY A 119 -8.50 1.21 -14.69
#